data_AF-A0A4U8UBH0-F1
#
_entry.id   AF-A0A4U8UBH0-F1
#
_cell.length_a   1.000
_cell.length_b   1.000
_cell.length_c   1.000
_cell.angle_alpha   90.00
_cell.angle_beta   90.00
_cell.angle_gamma   90.00
#
_symmetry.space_group_name_H-M   'P 1'
#
loop_
_entity.id
_entity.type
_entity.pdbx_description
1 polymer ?
#
loop_
_entity_poly.entity_id
_entity_poly.type
_entity_poly.pdbx_seq_one_letter_code
_entity_poly.pdbx_strand_id
1 'polypeptide(L)'
;MRDKIIEMIVEIRKINGVITMGLQNLDFLDEISNANTFIDNMSNYIIFPTKDEKTLEQLYSKLSLSGSEINFLSQASKNKRQVLFKQKEIGSAILDVNLSSLGYY
;
A
#
# COMPACT_ATOMS: atom_id res chain seq x y z
N MET A 1 11.78 -15.11 -12.22
CA MET A 1 10.33 -14.86 -12.41
C MET A 1 9.90 -13.53 -11.77
N ARG A 2 10.44 -13.17 -10.60
CA ARG A 2 10.13 -11.89 -9.93
C ARG A 2 10.75 -10.65 -10.58
N ASP A 3 11.94 -10.74 -11.18
CA ASP A 3 12.53 -9.58 -11.91
C ASP A 3 11.68 -9.14 -13.11
N LYS A 4 10.98 -10.09 -13.75
CA LYS A 4 10.04 -9.81 -14.84
C LYS A 4 8.86 -8.94 -14.40
N ILE A 5 8.49 -8.97 -13.11
CA ILE A 5 7.40 -8.14 -12.58
C ILE A 5 7.85 -6.68 -12.54
N ILE A 6 9.06 -6.39 -12.05
CA ILE A 6 9.63 -5.03 -12.05
C ILE A 6 9.79 -4.52 -13.48
N GLU A 7 10.33 -5.35 -14.37
CA GLU A 7 10.50 -4.99 -15.78
C GLU A 7 9.14 -4.64 -16.40
N MET A 8 8.11 -5.47 -16.18
CA MET A 8 6.75 -5.21 -16.63
C MET A 8 6.20 -3.88 -16.06
N ILE A 9 6.47 -3.56 -14.80
CA ILE A 9 6.01 -2.30 -14.18
C ILE A 9 6.65 -1.09 -14.87
N VAL A 10 7.96 -1.15 -15.11
CA VAL A 10 8.70 -0.08 -15.80
C VAL A 10 8.21 0.07 -17.24
N GLU A 11 7.98 -1.04 -17.95
CA GLU A 11 7.48 -1.01 -19.33
C GLU A 11 6.04 -0.46 -19.44
N ILE A 12 5.14 -0.88 -18.55
CA ILE A 12 3.77 -0.35 -18.51
C ILE A 12 3.76 1.15 -18.22
N ARG A 13 4.67 1.64 -17.37
CA ARG A 13 4.79 3.10 -17.13
C ARG A 13 5.21 3.85 -18.40
N LYS A 14 6.09 3.28 -19.22
CA LYS A 14 6.53 3.92 -20.49
C LYS A 14 5.37 4.12 -21.47
N ILE A 15 4.34 3.28 -21.41
CA ILE A 15 3.13 3.39 -22.24
C ILE A 15 1.98 4.15 -21.54
N ASN A 16 2.26 4.88 -20.46
CA ASN A 16 1.26 5.54 -19.60
C ASN A 16 0.18 4.59 -19.05
N GLY A 17 0.50 3.31 -18.88
CA GLY A 17 -0.39 2.35 -18.26
C GLY A 17 -0.38 2.47 -16.74
N VAL A 18 -1.48 2.05 -16.12
CA VAL A 18 -1.67 2.05 -14.66
C VAL A 18 -1.64 0.61 -14.16
N ILE A 19 -0.94 0.37 -13.06
CA ILE A 19 -0.88 -0.94 -12.40
C ILE A 19 -1.40 -0.79 -10.98
N THR A 20 -2.24 -1.73 -10.59
CA THR A 20 -2.68 -1.92 -9.20
C THR A 20 -2.26 -3.32 -8.77
N MET A 21 -1.61 -3.42 -7.60
CA MET A 21 -1.22 -4.70 -7.02
C MET A 21 -1.66 -4.77 -5.56
N GLY A 22 -2.18 -5.94 -5.18
CA GLY A 22 -2.47 -6.27 -3.78
C GLY A 22 -1.34 -7.12 -3.22
N LEU A 23 -0.75 -6.66 -2.12
CA LEU A 23 0.28 -7.38 -1.39
C LEU A 23 -0.21 -7.61 0.04
N GLN A 24 0.00 -8.82 0.57
CA GLN A 24 -0.34 -9.13 1.96
C GLN A 24 0.77 -8.66 2.92
N ASN A 25 2.03 -8.69 2.49
CA ASN A 25 3.20 -8.31 3.28
C ASN A 25 4.29 -7.72 2.37
N LEU A 26 5.05 -6.76 2.90
CA LEU A 26 6.19 -6.13 2.21
C LEU A 26 7.44 -7.02 2.23
N ASP A 27 7.43 -8.15 2.95
CA ASP A 27 8.47 -9.20 2.87
C ASP A 27 8.74 -9.66 1.42
N PHE A 28 7.71 -9.65 0.56
CA PHE A 28 7.87 -9.97 -0.88
C PHE A 28 8.86 -9.03 -1.58
N LEU A 29 8.98 -7.79 -1.10
CA LEU A 29 9.86 -6.78 -1.67
C LEU A 29 11.33 -7.02 -1.28
N ASP A 30 11.61 -7.62 -0.12
CA ASP A 30 13.00 -7.87 0.30
C ASP A 30 13.71 -8.92 -0.56
N GLU A 31 12.95 -9.79 -1.21
CA GLU A 31 13.47 -10.83 -2.09
C GLU A 31 13.66 -10.34 -3.55
N ILE A 32 13.43 -9.07 -3.85
CA ILE A 32 13.51 -8.53 -5.21
C ILE A 32 14.64 -7.51 -5.33
N SER A 33 15.56 -7.79 -6.25
CA SER A 33 16.55 -6.86 -6.78
C SER A 33 15.85 -5.57 -7.25
N ASN A 34 16.07 -4.43 -6.59
CA ASN A 34 15.46 -3.11 -6.86
C ASN A 34 14.05 -2.84 -6.30
N ALA A 35 13.63 -3.53 -5.24
CA ALA A 35 12.39 -3.22 -4.55
C ALA A 35 12.24 -1.78 -4.06
N ASN A 36 13.33 -1.13 -3.64
CA ASN A 36 13.29 0.28 -3.23
C ASN A 36 12.89 1.19 -4.40
N THR A 37 13.45 0.95 -5.60
CA THR A 37 13.06 1.67 -6.82
C THR A 37 11.60 1.43 -7.17
N PHE A 38 11.09 0.23 -6.90
CA PHE A 38 9.68 -0.09 -7.11
C PHE A 38 8.77 0.69 -6.16
N ILE A 39 9.07 0.72 -4.86
CA ILE A 39 8.35 1.54 -3.88
C ILE A 39 8.46 3.02 -4.27
N ASP A 40 9.65 3.50 -4.63
CA ASP A 40 9.83 4.90 -4.97
C ASP A 40 9.01 5.37 -6.18
N ASN A 41 8.75 4.45 -7.11
CA ASN A 41 7.94 4.69 -8.30
C ASN A 41 6.43 4.57 -8.06
N MET A 42 6.00 4.02 -6.93
CA MET A 42 4.58 3.97 -6.55
C MET A 42 4.14 5.33 -6.00
N SER A 43 3.18 5.93 -6.68
CA SER A 43 2.60 7.22 -6.26
C SER A 43 1.55 7.08 -5.15
N ASN A 44 0.81 5.97 -5.15
CA ASN A 44 -0.36 5.76 -4.31
C ASN A 44 -0.30 4.42 -3.59
N TYR A 45 -0.65 4.42 -2.31
CA TYR A 45 -0.73 3.24 -1.46
C TYR A 45 -2.10 3.17 -0.79
N ILE A 46 -2.73 2.01 -0.87
CA ILE A 46 -3.95 1.70 -0.13
C ILE A 46 -3.56 0.67 0.93
N ILE A 47 -3.60 1.08 2.19
CA ILE A 47 -3.17 0.27 3.32
C ILE A 47 -4.39 -0.07 4.16
N PHE A 48 -4.62 -1.36 4.33
CA PHE A 48 -5.67 -1.87 5.20
C PHE A 48 -5.20 -1.88 6.65
N PRO A 49 -6.11 -1.67 7.62
CA PRO A 49 -5.78 -1.69 9.03
C PRO A 49 -5.23 -3.06 9.42
N THR A 50 -4.03 -3.05 9.99
CA THR A 50 -3.31 -4.25 10.41
C THR A 50 -2.83 -4.07 11.85
N LYS A 51 -2.91 -5.17 12.60
CA LYS A 51 -2.38 -5.26 13.98
C LYS A 51 -1.03 -5.95 14.04
N ASP A 52 -0.51 -6.36 12.89
CA ASP A 52 0.78 -7.04 12.81
C ASP A 52 1.91 -6.02 12.98
N GLU A 53 2.64 -6.12 14.09
CA GLU A 53 3.71 -5.18 14.44
C GLU A 53 4.83 -5.18 13.39
N LYS A 54 5.19 -6.35 12.86
CA LYS A 54 6.20 -6.49 11.80
C LYS A 54 5.80 -5.72 10.54
N THR A 55 4.53 -5.86 10.12
CA THR A 55 4.00 -5.11 8.98
C THR A 55 3.99 -3.60 9.27
N LEU A 56 3.59 -3.17 10.48
CA LEU A 56 3.59 -1.76 10.87
C LEU A 56 5.00 -1.15 10.87
N GLU A 57 6.01 -1.87 11.32
CA GLU A 57 7.42 -1.43 11.26
C GLU A 57 7.93 -1.30 9.82
N GLN A 58 7.56 -2.25 8.95
CA GLN A 58 7.91 -2.18 7.53
C GLN A 58 7.22 -1.02 6.82
N LEU A 59 5.95 -0.78 7.15
CA LEU A 59 5.21 0.39 6.70
C LEU A 59 5.90 1.68 7.16
N TYR A 60 6.29 1.78 8.43
CA TYR A 60 7.00 2.95 8.95
C TYR A 60 8.35 3.17 8.24
N SER A 61 9.16 2.12 8.12
CA SER A 61 10.53 2.20 7.59
C SER A 61 10.61 2.30 6.07
N LYS A 62 9.77 1.59 5.32
CA LYS A 62 9.85 1.52 3.84
C LYS A 62 8.92 2.51 3.14
N LEU A 63 7.78 2.85 3.74
CA LEU A 63 6.77 3.75 3.15
C LEU A 63 6.75 5.13 3.81
N SER A 64 7.68 5.40 4.72
CA SER A 64 7.82 6.65 5.46
C SER A 64 6.47 7.11 6.05
N LEU A 65 5.74 6.17 6.65
CA LEU A 65 4.51 6.44 7.37
C LEU A 65 4.83 7.17 8.68
N SER A 66 4.09 8.22 8.97
CA SER A 66 4.15 8.98 10.21
C SER A 66 3.59 8.16 11.38
N GLY A 67 4.01 8.49 12.60
CA GLY A 67 3.52 7.81 13.80
C GLY A 67 1.98 7.87 13.94
N SER A 68 1.35 8.94 13.47
CA SER A 68 -0.11 9.09 13.47
C SER A 68 -0.79 8.12 12.51
N GLU A 69 -0.22 7.89 11.32
CA GLU A 69 -0.73 6.93 10.33
C GLU A 69 -0.61 5.49 10.84
N ILE A 70 0.53 5.16 11.48
CA ILE A 70 0.74 3.83 12.09
C ILE A 70 -0.23 3.60 13.25
N ASN A 71 -0.42 4.61 14.11
CA ASN A 71 -1.38 4.52 15.20
C ASN A 71 -2.81 4.31 14.68
N PHE A 72 -3.19 5.01 13.60
CA PHE A 72 -4.46 4.79 12.93
C PHE A 72 -4.60 3.35 12.44
N LEU A 73 -3.60 2.80 11.76
CA LEU A 73 -3.64 1.42 11.24
C LEU A 73 -3.76 0.36 12.34
N SER A 74 -3.13 0.59 13.50
CA SER A 74 -3.19 -0.31 14.66
C SER A 74 -4.54 -0.23 15.40
N GLN A 75 -5.10 0.98 15.54
CA GLN A 75 -6.34 1.23 16.27
C GLN A 75 -7.61 1.02 15.44
N ALA A 76 -7.52 1.16 14.11
CA ALA A 76 -8.66 1.04 13.23
C ALA A 76 -9.22 -0.39 13.25
N SER A 77 -10.53 -0.49 13.49
CA SER A 77 -11.22 -1.78 13.49
C SER A 77 -11.41 -2.27 12.06
N LYS A 78 -11.06 -3.52 11.78
CA LYS A 78 -11.31 -4.19 10.49
C LYS A 78 -12.78 -4.10 10.06
N ASN A 79 -13.70 -4.00 11.03
CA ASN A 79 -15.14 -3.89 10.77
C ASN A 79 -15.56 -2.51 10.26
N LYS A 80 -14.76 -1.46 10.49
CA LYS A 80 -15.12 -0.10 10.11
C LYS A 80 -14.87 0.21 8.63
N ARG A 81 -14.33 -0.75 7.84
CA ARG A 81 -14.05 -0.56 6.39
C ARG A 81 -13.25 0.71 6.08
N GLN A 82 -12.48 1.18 7.05
CA GLN A 82 -11.62 2.34 6.89
C GLN A 82 -10.27 1.88 6.37
N VAL A 83 -9.75 2.55 5.35
CA VAL A 83 -8.42 2.27 4.79
C VAL A 83 -7.60 3.56 4.78
N LEU A 84 -6.30 3.42 4.99
CA LEU A 84 -5.38 4.52 4.85
C LEU A 84 -4.97 4.63 3.39
N PHE A 85 -5.29 5.75 2.76
CA PHE A 85 -4.79 6.11 1.44
C PHE A 85 -3.61 7.05 1.60
N LYS A 86 -2.44 6.64 1.14
CA LYS A 86 -1.24 7.47 1.17
C LYS A 86 -0.80 7.79 -0.25
N GLN A 87 -0.64 9.06 -0.53
CA GLN A 87 -0.10 9.56 -1.78
C GLN A 87 1.21 10.28 -1.52
N LYS A 88 2.26 9.93 -2.27
CA LYS A 88 3.62 10.44 -2.03
C LYS A 88 3.72 11.96 -2.14
N GLU A 89 2.92 12.59 -3.01
CA GLU A 89 2.99 14.04 -3.28
C GLU A 89 1.97 14.88 -2.50
N ILE A 90 0.80 14.32 -2.17
CA ILE A 90 -0.33 15.08 -1.60
C ILE A 90 -0.49 14.81 -0.09
N GLY A 91 -0.01 13.66 0.39
CA GLY A 91 -0.14 13.23 1.78
C GLY A 91 -1.11 12.08 1.97
N SER A 92 -1.64 11.96 3.18
CA SER A 92 -2.45 10.80 3.60
C SER A 92 -3.88 11.17 3.89
N ALA A 93 -4.82 10.34 3.46
CA ALA A 93 -6.24 10.45 3.74
C ALA A 93 -6.77 9.13 4.31
N ILE A 94 -7.75 9.22 5.21
CA ILE A 94 -8.50 8.06 5.68
C ILE A 94 -9.74 7.96 4.81
N LEU A 95 -9.88 6.84 4.10
CA LEU A 95 -11.05 6.56 3.26
C LEU A 95 -12.00 5.66 4.04
N ASP A 96 -13.25 6.08 4.17
CA ASP A 96 -14.35 5.26 4.66
C ASP A 96 -15.08 4.65 3.47
N VAL A 97 -14.91 3.33 3.28
CA VAL A 97 -15.45 2.64 2.11
C VAL A 97 -16.90 2.27 2.35
N ASN A 98 -17.80 3.11 1.84
CA ASN A 98 -19.23 2.82 1.83
C ASN A 98 -19.58 1.81 0.72
N LEU A 99 -19.90 0.58 1.11
CA LEU A 99 -20.34 -0.50 0.22
C LEU A 99 -21.87 -0.62 0.13
N SER A 100 -22.64 0.39 0.56
CA SER A 100 -24.11 0.35 0.53
C SER A 100 -24.67 0.14 -0.88
N SER A 101 -23.92 0.52 -1.91
CA SER A 101 -24.27 0.31 -3.32
C SER A 101 -24.19 -1.15 -3.79
N LEU A 102 -23.51 -2.02 -3.06
CA LEU A 102 -23.36 -3.45 -3.39
C LEU A 102 -24.49 -4.32 -2.84
N GLY A 103 -25.46 -3.74 -2.13
CA GLY A 103 -26.56 -4.45 -1.49
C GLY A 103 -26.16 -5.13 -0.17
N TYR A 104 -27.10 -5.87 0.43
CA TYR A 104 -26.85 -6.60 1.67
C TYR A 104 -25.98 -7.85 1.39
N TYR A 105 -24.70 -7.77 1.73
CA TYR A 105 -23.79 -8.92 1.85
C TYR A 105 -23.43 -9.13 3.32
#